data_AF-A0AAV1AU70-F1
#
_entry.id   AF-A0AAV1AU70-F1
#
_cell.length_a   1.000
_cell.length_b   1.000
_cell.length_c   1.000
_cell.angle_alpha   90.00
_cell.angle_beta   90.00
_cell.angle_gamma   90.00
#
_symmetry.space_group_name_H-M   'P 1'
#
loop_
_entity.id
_entity.type
_entity.pdbx_description
1 polymer ?
#
loop_
_entity_poly.entity_id
_entity_poly.type
_entity_poly.pdbx_seq_one_letter_code
_entity_poly.pdbx_strand_id
1 'polypeptide(L)'
;MVVQNLDEKFIDAEEKSNSKKVKIILEDIEEEIAYSNSTIVCYILKANPPLAVLEDFVRRIWKNKGVDKVGMIAYGMFIVRFNLAQERDAILQEGYIFFDKKPMVMKSWNHTTNFKKEDIHAIPIWIRLEEIDIK
;
A
#
# COMPACT_ATOMS: atom_id res chain seq x y z
N MET A 1 66.50 19.31 -11.88
CA MET A 1 65.56 20.34 -12.35
C MET A 1 64.16 19.81 -12.08
N VAL A 2 63.44 20.53 -11.21
CA VAL A 2 62.00 20.51 -10.90
C VAL A 2 61.35 19.24 -10.36
N VAL A 3 60.88 19.41 -9.12
CA VAL A 3 60.08 18.55 -8.24
C VAL A 3 58.59 18.75 -8.55
N GLN A 4 57.79 17.70 -8.39
CA GLN A 4 56.41 17.72 -7.86
C GLN A 4 56.02 16.24 -7.63
N ASN A 5 56.25 15.65 -6.45
CA ASN A 5 55.40 15.71 -5.23
C ASN A 5 53.90 15.58 -5.53
N LEU A 6 53.30 14.43 -5.17
CA LEU A 6 52.59 14.29 -3.89
C LEU A 6 52.23 12.81 -3.65
N ASP A 7 52.74 12.32 -2.53
CA ASP A 7 52.46 11.02 -1.91
C ASP A 7 50.99 10.92 -1.46
N GLU A 8 50.31 9.82 -1.81
CA GLU A 8 49.21 9.32 -0.99
C GLU A 8 49.68 8.04 -0.29
N LYS A 9 50.38 8.25 0.82
CA LYS A 9 50.67 7.20 1.79
C LYS A 9 49.35 6.77 2.40
N PHE A 10 49.06 5.48 2.28
CA PHE A 10 48.09 4.76 3.08
C PHE A 10 48.41 5.01 4.57
N ILE A 11 47.63 5.89 5.19
CA ILE A 11 47.66 6.11 6.64
C ILE A 11 46.73 5.08 7.25
N ASP A 12 47.29 4.29 8.15
CA ASP A 12 46.64 3.25 8.93
C ASP A 12 45.31 3.72 9.51
N ALA A 13 44.28 2.89 9.32
CA ALA A 13 42.96 3.09 9.88
C ALA A 13 43.03 2.97 11.41
N GLU A 14 43.19 4.10 12.10
CA GLU A 14 42.90 4.19 13.52
C GLU A 14 41.44 3.79 13.76
N GLU A 15 41.30 2.73 14.55
CA GLU A 15 40.08 2.24 15.17
C GLU A 15 39.46 3.34 16.05
N LYS A 16 38.62 4.19 15.46
CA LYS A 16 37.75 5.12 16.18
C LYS A 16 36.31 4.96 15.71
N SER A 17 35.52 4.33 16.59
CA SER A 17 34.06 4.26 16.58
C SER A 17 33.42 5.52 16.00
N ASN A 18 33.00 5.46 14.74
CA ASN A 18 32.21 6.52 14.12
C ASN A 18 30.94 5.89 13.56
N SER A 19 29.92 5.81 14.42
CA SER A 19 28.55 5.51 14.02
C SER A 19 28.09 6.61 13.05
N LYS A 20 28.27 6.38 11.74
CA LYS A 20 27.70 7.21 10.68
C LYS A 20 26.18 7.08 10.75
N LYS A 21 25.54 7.95 11.54
CA LYS A 21 24.10 8.08 11.57
C LYS A 21 23.64 8.69 10.25
N VAL A 22 23.14 7.86 9.35
CA VAL A 22 22.43 8.33 8.16
C VAL A 22 21.15 9.02 8.63
N LYS A 23 20.94 10.27 8.20
CA LYS A 23 19.75 11.05 8.55
C LYS A 23 18.82 11.03 7.34
N ILE A 24 17.69 10.32 7.46
CA ILE A 24 16.62 10.34 6.46
C ILE A 24 15.97 11.74 6.52
N ILE A 25 15.97 12.45 5.40
CA ILE A 25 15.32 13.77 5.26
C ILE A 25 13.93 13.62 4.64
N LEU A 26 13.06 14.63 4.79
CA LEU A 26 11.68 14.57 4.30
C LEU A 26 11.60 14.40 2.77
N GLU A 27 12.57 14.96 2.05
CA GLU A 27 12.72 14.81 0.61
C GLU A 27 12.94 13.34 0.21
N ASP A 28 13.61 12.53 1.05
CA ASP A 28 13.85 11.11 0.79
C ASP A 28 12.57 10.26 0.87
N ILE A 29 11.54 10.75 1.57
CA ILE A 29 10.27 10.02 1.79
C ILE A 29 9.09 10.62 1.03
N GLU A 30 9.28 11.73 0.32
CA GLU A 30 8.20 12.45 -0.36
C GLU A 30 7.55 11.59 -1.45
N GLU A 31 8.35 10.83 -2.21
CA GLU A 31 7.85 9.88 -3.21
C GLU A 31 7.02 8.75 -2.58
N GLU A 32 7.45 8.25 -1.41
CA GLU A 32 6.73 7.18 -0.68
C GLU A 32 5.42 7.70 -0.09
N ILE A 33 5.40 8.95 0.40
CA ILE A 33 4.19 9.62 0.89
C ILE A 33 3.21 9.81 -0.27
N ALA A 34 3.68 10.31 -1.42
CA ALA A 34 2.86 10.49 -2.61
C ALA A 34 2.29 9.15 -3.11
N TYR A 35 3.12 8.09 -3.09
CA TYR A 35 2.70 6.73 -3.42
C TYR A 35 1.61 6.22 -2.47
N SER A 36 1.79 6.42 -1.17
CA SER A 36 0.83 6.02 -0.14
C SER A 36 -0.51 6.76 -0.26
N ASN A 37 -0.48 8.05 -0.53
CA ASN A 37 -1.67 8.92 -0.52
C ASN A 37 -2.76 8.49 -1.52
N SER A 38 -2.37 7.86 -2.62
CA SER A 38 -3.27 7.40 -3.69
C SER A 38 -3.46 5.88 -3.70
N THR A 39 -3.09 5.17 -2.63
CA THR A 39 -3.11 3.70 -2.58
C THR A 39 -4.13 3.15 -1.59
N ILE A 40 -4.86 2.12 -2.03
CA ILE A 40 -5.70 1.27 -1.19
C ILE A 40 -4.96 -0.02 -0.88
N VAL A 41 -4.97 -0.46 0.37
CA VAL A 41 -4.70 -1.84 0.77
C VAL A 41 -6.01 -2.60 0.81
N CYS A 42 -6.06 -3.76 0.17
CA CYS A 42 -7.24 -4.62 0.22
C CYS A 42 -6.92 -6.11 0.36
N TYR A 43 -7.91 -6.86 0.85
CA TYR A 43 -7.88 -8.31 0.89
C TYR A 43 -9.30 -8.89 0.81
N ILE A 44 -9.40 -10.10 0.29
CA ILE A 44 -10.68 -10.80 0.16
C ILE A 44 -10.89 -11.68 1.38
N LEU A 45 -12.06 -11.56 2.00
CA LEU A 45 -12.40 -12.40 3.14
C LEU A 45 -12.67 -13.82 2.68
N LYS A 46 -12.08 -14.80 3.38
CA LYS A 46 -12.21 -16.24 3.09
C LYS A 46 -11.75 -16.65 1.68
N ALA A 47 -10.99 -15.81 0.98
CA ALA A 47 -10.36 -16.16 -0.29
C ALA A 47 -9.01 -15.46 -0.47
N ASN A 48 -8.19 -16.03 -1.33
CA ASN A 48 -6.94 -15.42 -1.78
C ASN A 48 -6.81 -15.65 -3.29
N PRO A 49 -7.44 -14.79 -4.12
CA PRO A 49 -7.36 -14.96 -5.57
C PRO A 49 -5.92 -14.74 -6.06
N PRO A 50 -5.51 -15.40 -7.16
CA PRO A 50 -4.28 -15.05 -7.85
C PRO A 50 -4.28 -13.57 -8.26
N LEU A 51 -3.10 -12.94 -8.23
CA LEU A 51 -2.95 -11.50 -8.51
C LEU A 51 -3.60 -11.09 -9.83
N ALA A 52 -3.38 -11.85 -10.91
CA ALA A 52 -3.96 -11.56 -12.22
C ALA A 52 -5.50 -11.51 -12.20
N VAL A 53 -6.13 -12.42 -11.45
CA VAL A 53 -7.60 -12.47 -11.35
C VAL A 53 -8.13 -11.26 -10.57
N LEU A 54 -7.43 -10.87 -9.49
CA LEU A 54 -7.80 -9.67 -8.75
C LEU A 54 -7.57 -8.40 -9.58
N GLU A 55 -6.46 -8.32 -10.30
CA GLU A 55 -6.15 -7.18 -11.16
C GLU A 55 -7.22 -6.98 -12.23
N ASP A 56 -7.60 -8.04 -12.95
CA ASP A 56 -8.67 -8.00 -13.94
C ASP A 56 -10.00 -7.54 -13.33
N PHE A 57 -10.33 -8.04 -12.13
CA PHE A 57 -11.53 -7.64 -11.40
C PHE A 57 -11.50 -6.15 -11.04
N VAL A 58 -10.42 -5.69 -10.41
CA VAL A 58 -10.20 -4.31 -9.97
C VAL A 58 -10.27 -3.35 -11.17
N ARG A 59 -9.56 -3.66 -12.26
CA ARG A 59 -9.58 -2.84 -13.48
C ARG A 59 -10.95 -2.80 -14.15
N ARG A 60 -11.79 -3.82 -13.96
CA ARG A 60 -13.16 -3.85 -14.48
C ARG A 60 -14.10 -2.97 -13.66
N ILE A 61 -14.09 -3.09 -12.33
CA ILE A 61 -14.99 -2.33 -11.47
C ILE A 61 -14.59 -0.85 -11.36
N TRP A 62 -13.30 -0.55 -11.53
CA TRP A 62 -12.74 0.81 -11.42
C TRP A 62 -12.16 1.32 -12.74
N LYS A 63 -12.70 0.85 -13.87
CA LYS A 63 -12.22 1.17 -15.24
C LYS A 63 -12.01 2.67 -15.48
N ASN A 64 -12.89 3.51 -14.92
CA ASN A 64 -12.89 4.95 -15.13
C ASN A 64 -12.30 5.75 -13.95
N LYS A 65 -11.73 5.07 -12.94
CA LYS A 65 -11.22 5.69 -11.70
C LYS A 65 -9.69 5.86 -11.72
N GLY A 66 -9.04 5.58 -12.85
CA GLY A 66 -7.60 5.76 -13.02
C GLY A 66 -6.76 4.78 -12.19
N VAL A 67 -7.06 3.48 -12.26
CA VAL A 67 -6.21 2.43 -11.67
C VAL A 67 -4.86 2.39 -12.39
N ASP A 68 -3.82 2.77 -11.66
CA ASP A 68 -2.46 2.83 -12.17
C ASP A 68 -1.75 1.48 -11.99
N LYS A 69 -1.67 1.00 -10.74
CA LYS A 69 -0.96 -0.24 -10.41
C LYS A 69 -1.76 -1.13 -9.48
N VAL A 70 -1.73 -2.44 -9.74
CA VAL A 70 -2.21 -3.47 -8.82
C VAL A 70 -1.02 -4.36 -8.45
N GLY A 71 -0.92 -4.73 -7.18
CA GLY A 71 0.19 -5.55 -6.69
C GLY A 71 -0.17 -6.37 -5.46
N MET A 72 0.69 -7.33 -5.14
CA MET A 72 0.60 -8.10 -3.89
C MET A 72 1.75 -7.69 -2.98
N ILE A 73 1.43 -7.31 -1.75
CA ILE A 73 2.41 -6.87 -0.73
C ILE A 73 2.72 -7.97 0.28
N ALA A 74 1.79 -8.91 0.46
CA ALA A 74 1.94 -10.12 1.26
C ALA A 74 0.92 -11.14 0.78
N TYR A 75 1.05 -12.40 1.21
CA TYR A 75 0.14 -13.47 0.78
C TYR A 75 -1.33 -13.15 1.11
N GLY A 76 -2.12 -12.89 0.07
CA GLY A 76 -3.53 -12.51 0.18
C GLY A 76 -3.79 -11.11 0.69
N MET A 77 -2.82 -10.21 0.55
CA MET A 77 -2.99 -8.77 0.70
C MET A 77 -2.46 -8.05 -0.53
N PHE A 78 -3.25 -7.09 -0.98
CA PHE A 78 -3.06 -6.45 -2.26
C PHE A 78 -3.04 -4.94 -2.09
N ILE A 79 -2.42 -4.29 -3.06
CA ILE A 79 -2.44 -2.84 -3.22
C ILE A 79 -3.07 -2.47 -4.54
N VAL A 80 -3.82 -1.38 -4.52
CA VAL A 80 -4.32 -0.73 -5.72
C VAL A 80 -3.99 0.75 -5.63
N ARG A 81 -3.12 1.20 -6.53
CA ARG A 81 -2.73 2.61 -6.68
C ARG A 81 -3.58 3.27 -7.74
N PHE A 82 -4.03 4.48 -7.46
CA PHE A 82 -4.78 5.32 -8.38
C PHE A 82 -3.95 6.52 -8.81
N ASN A 83 -4.29 7.12 -9.94
CA ASN A 83 -3.62 8.34 -10.41
C ASN A 83 -3.90 9.55 -9.49
N LEU A 84 -5.08 9.56 -8.83
CA LEU A 84 -5.56 10.67 -8.01
C LEU A 84 -6.04 10.16 -6.65
N ALA A 85 -5.64 10.84 -5.57
CA ALA A 85 -6.09 10.51 -4.22
C ALA A 85 -7.61 10.68 -4.04
N GLN A 86 -8.21 11.62 -4.78
CA GLN A 86 -9.66 11.85 -4.79
C GLN A 86 -10.45 10.63 -5.28
N GLU A 87 -9.92 9.90 -6.28
CA GLU A 87 -10.56 8.67 -6.77
C GLU A 87 -10.49 7.55 -5.74
N ARG A 88 -9.35 7.43 -5.05
CA ARG A 88 -9.18 6.53 -3.91
C ARG A 88 -10.21 6.84 -2.81
N ASP A 89 -10.36 8.11 -2.44
CA ASP A 89 -11.30 8.54 -1.39
C ASP A 89 -12.75 8.28 -1.79
N ALA A 90 -13.11 8.59 -3.04
CA ALA A 90 -14.43 8.28 -3.57
C ALA A 90 -14.74 6.78 -3.47
N ILE A 91 -13.80 5.92 -3.85
CA ILE A 91 -13.96 4.46 -3.76
C ILE A 91 -14.14 3.99 -2.31
N LEU A 92 -13.37 4.54 -1.36
CA LEU A 92 -13.53 4.21 0.05
C LEU A 92 -14.87 4.70 0.61
N GLN A 93 -15.41 5.82 0.11
CA GLN A 93 -16.72 6.34 0.48
C GLN A 93 -17.90 5.58 -0.15
N GLU A 94 -17.73 5.04 -1.35
CA GLU A 94 -18.74 4.20 -2.03
C GLU A 94 -19.07 2.91 -1.24
N GLY A 95 -18.16 2.48 -0.35
CA GLY A 95 -18.43 1.44 0.64
C GLY A 95 -18.02 0.04 0.21
N TYR A 96 -18.90 -0.95 0.41
CA TYR A 96 -18.55 -2.37 0.32
C TYR A 96 -18.45 -2.87 -1.12
N ILE A 97 -17.42 -3.66 -1.38
CA ILE A 97 -17.20 -4.33 -2.67
C ILE A 97 -17.09 -5.83 -2.45
N PHE A 98 -17.62 -6.60 -3.39
CA PHE A 98 -17.59 -8.06 -3.34
C PHE A 98 -16.80 -8.64 -4.51
N PHE A 99 -15.82 -9.48 -4.19
CA PHE A 99 -15.13 -10.34 -5.14
C PHE A 99 -15.76 -11.73 -5.08
N ASP A 100 -16.42 -12.19 -6.14
CA ASP A 100 -17.05 -13.52 -6.20
C ASP A 100 -17.90 -13.84 -4.95
N LYS A 101 -18.86 -12.94 -4.64
CA LYS A 101 -19.76 -12.98 -3.47
C LYS A 101 -19.05 -12.94 -2.10
N LYS A 102 -17.74 -12.67 -2.08
CA LYS A 102 -16.96 -12.53 -0.85
C LYS A 102 -16.60 -11.06 -0.63
N PRO A 103 -16.81 -10.51 0.57
CA PRO A 103 -16.49 -9.11 0.83
C PRO A 103 -14.98 -8.84 0.71
N MET A 104 -14.66 -7.74 0.04
CA MET A 104 -13.33 -7.18 -0.06
C MET A 104 -13.19 -6.09 1.01
N VAL A 105 -12.25 -6.29 1.93
CA VAL A 105 -11.90 -5.26 2.92
C VAL A 105 -10.93 -4.30 2.26
N MET A 106 -11.18 -2.99 2.40
CA MET A 106 -10.38 -1.92 1.80
C MET A 106 -10.06 -0.86 2.85
N LYS A 107 -8.83 -0.37 2.85
CA LYS A 107 -8.37 0.75 3.68
C LYS A 107 -7.38 1.62 2.91
N SER A 108 -7.29 2.90 3.26
CA SER A 108 -6.17 3.74 2.82
C SER A 108 -4.86 3.10 3.25
N TRP A 109 -3.86 3.12 2.37
CA TRP A 109 -2.50 2.78 2.78
C TRP A 109 -2.06 3.75 3.89
N ASN A 110 -1.40 3.21 4.91
CA ASN A 110 -0.72 3.98 5.93
C ASN A 110 0.57 3.21 6.30
N HIS A 111 1.70 3.93 6.36
CA HIS A 111 3.02 3.37 6.64
C HIS A 111 3.14 2.72 8.02
N THR A 112 2.23 3.00 8.96
CA THR A 112 2.18 2.35 10.27
C THR A 112 1.26 1.13 10.31
N THR A 113 0.58 0.80 9.21
CA THR A 113 -0.38 -0.31 9.18
C THR A 113 0.37 -1.62 9.24
N ASN A 114 0.05 -2.43 10.26
CA ASN A 114 0.60 -3.77 10.38
C ASN A 114 0.01 -4.63 9.25
N PHE A 115 0.87 -5.17 8.39
CA PHE A 115 0.52 -6.03 7.26
C PHE A 115 0.04 -7.44 7.67
N LYS A 116 -0.45 -7.60 8.89
CA LYS A 116 -1.18 -8.79 9.30
C LYS A 116 -2.62 -8.59 8.87
N LYS A 117 -3.22 -9.60 8.24
CA LYS A 117 -4.68 -9.64 8.10
C LYS A 117 -5.23 -9.36 9.49
N GLU A 118 -5.92 -8.25 9.65
CA GLU A 118 -6.55 -7.95 10.92
C GLU A 118 -7.45 -9.15 11.26
N ASP A 119 -7.37 -9.62 12.50
CA ASP A 119 -8.33 -10.58 13.01
C ASP A 119 -9.69 -9.86 13.09
N ILE A 120 -10.38 -9.79 11.95
CA ILE A 120 -11.71 -9.21 11.88
C ILE A 120 -12.67 -10.20 12.53
N HIS A 121 -13.05 -9.91 13.77
CA HIS A 121 -14.00 -10.71 14.52
C HIS A 121 -15.46 -10.42 14.11
N ALA A 122 -15.73 -9.23 13.57
CA ALA A 122 -17.06 -8.83 13.10
C ALA A 122 -16.95 -7.84 11.92
N ILE A 123 -17.75 -8.05 10.88
CA ILE A 123 -17.86 -7.14 9.73
C ILE A 123 -19.28 -6.57 9.77
N PRO A 124 -19.46 -5.25 9.86
CA PRO A 124 -20.78 -4.67 9.69
C PRO A 124 -21.21 -4.88 8.23
N ILE A 125 -22.29 -5.63 8.02
CA ILE A 125 -22.91 -5.83 6.70
C ILE A 125 -24.20 -5.03 6.69
N TRP A 126 -24.38 -4.15 5.71
CA TRP A 126 -25.65 -3.45 5.51
C TRP A 126 -26.58 -4.36 4.72
N ILE A 127 -27.60 -4.90 5.39
CA ILE A 127 -28.68 -5.64 4.76
C ILE A 127 -29.89 -4.70 4.60
N ARG A 128 -30.43 -4.61 3.39
CA ARG A 128 -31.74 -4.01 3.15
C ARG A 128 -32.77 -5.13 3.20
N LEU A 129 -33.56 -5.15 4.26
CA LEU A 129 -34.67 -6.09 4.41
C LEU A 129 -35.87 -5.51 3.68
N GLU A 130 -36.09 -5.95 2.45
CA GLU A 130 -37.33 -5.67 1.73
C GLU A 130 -38.40 -6.61 2.32
N GLU A 131 -39.43 -6.03 2.96
CA GLU A 131 -40.63 -6.72 3.48
C GLU A 131 -40.55 -7.43 4.85
N ILE A 132 -39.84 -6.88 5.84
CA ILE A 132 -40.07 -7.30 7.23
C ILE A 132 -41.09 -6.37 7.90
N ASP A 133 -42.32 -6.88 8.08
CA ASP A 133 -43.31 -6.34 9.01
C ASP A 133 -42.87 -6.72 10.44
N ILE A 134 -42.19 -5.79 11.12
CA ILE A 134 -41.78 -5.97 12.52
C ILE A 134 -43.01 -5.72 13.39
N LYS A 135 -43.71 -6.80 13.76
CA LYS A 135 -44.73 -6.77 14.83
C LYS A 135 -44.10 -6.80 16.22
#